data_AF-A0A074RZE2-F1
#
_entry.id   AF-A0A074RZE2-F1
#
_cell.length_a   1.000
_cell.length_b   1.000
_cell.length_c   1.000
_cell.angle_alpha   90.00
_cell.angle_beta   90.00
_cell.angle_gamma   90.00
#
_symmetry.space_group_name_H-M   'P 1'
#
loop_
_entity.id
_entity.type
_entity.pdbx_description
1 polymer ?
#
loop_
_entity_poly.entity_id
_entity_poly.type
_entity_poly.pdbx_seq_one_letter_code
_entity_poly.pdbx_strand_id
1 'polypeptide(L)'
;MTNLTEDLAWEDLKLMLDENCVRPFVWSSHNLLFLSDPLSPAIHVKHLPPAAEASRAPNVISQTHSYPLRFTLPPPGPILEMAHAYGPATTLSISPQDKYLFAFFPPAQPNVSTGGLGCIWGVEESLDTWAVKECWHYSAEAGVVAVRWLGEEREWHAQVGPTLRAARYPHLGPKLHYNHSAFLVVTADHSLHLYFQTYPSALDTSQPSGLHQLFNTLSVSLLSPTAAVQGHQEHLPVHDATLGGKRICIKAGIGLGYNDWSILIATRSSLIPNQHTDNSISMAAVLDELIPEDNTGELTAMNWMRGGMWGEEDLIELCEVEIDLLSDEPCKFF
;
A
#
# COMPACT_ATOMS: atom_id res chain seq x y z
N MET A 1 6.02 -33.31 27.92
CA MET A 1 5.54 -31.98 28.36
C MET A 1 6.68 -31.00 28.11
N THR A 2 6.76 -30.52 26.87
CA THR A 2 7.81 -29.62 26.39
C THR A 2 7.25 -28.21 26.38
N ASN A 3 8.06 -27.26 26.87
CA ASN A 3 7.70 -25.90 27.22
C ASN A 3 6.99 -25.15 26.09
N LEU A 4 5.84 -24.55 26.42
CA LEU A 4 4.95 -23.78 25.55
C LEU A 4 5.34 -22.28 25.51
N THR A 5 6.61 -21.99 25.70
CA THR A 5 7.20 -20.64 25.63
C THR A 5 8.33 -20.65 24.60
N GLU A 6 7.96 -20.77 23.32
CA GLU A 6 8.75 -20.09 22.29
C GLU A 6 8.31 -18.63 22.29
N ASP A 7 8.89 -17.92 23.26
CA ASP A 7 8.84 -16.47 23.40
C ASP A 7 9.16 -15.82 22.05
N LEU A 8 8.64 -14.60 21.87
CA LEU A 8 9.01 -13.71 20.79
C LEU A 8 10.53 -13.74 20.60
N ALA A 9 11.01 -14.32 19.49
CA ALA A 9 12.45 -14.44 19.30
C ALA A 9 13.00 -13.03 19.12
N TRP A 10 14.20 -12.76 19.64
CA TRP A 10 14.89 -11.50 19.38
C TRP A 10 14.96 -11.20 17.87
N GLU A 11 15.01 -12.25 17.04
CA GLU A 11 14.97 -12.14 15.57
C GLU A 11 13.66 -11.51 15.05
N ASP A 12 12.50 -11.79 15.67
CA ASP A 12 11.22 -11.17 15.32
C ASP A 12 11.19 -9.68 15.69
N LEU A 13 11.77 -9.33 16.85
CA LEU A 13 11.84 -7.95 17.36
C LEU A 13 12.93 -7.12 16.67
N LYS A 14 14.01 -7.74 16.23
CA LYS A 14 15.11 -7.08 15.51
C LYS A 14 14.60 -6.46 14.21
N LEU A 15 13.64 -7.10 13.54
CA LEU A 15 12.96 -6.57 12.35
C LEU A 15 12.20 -5.27 12.63
N MET A 16 11.76 -5.05 13.88
CA MET A 16 11.09 -3.82 14.31
C MET A 16 12.06 -2.69 14.68
N LEU A 17 13.32 -3.02 14.96
CA LEU A 17 14.35 -2.09 15.46
C LEU A 17 15.37 -1.70 14.38
N ASP A 18 15.50 -2.49 13.33
CA ASP A 18 16.44 -2.22 12.24
C ASP A 18 15.77 -1.29 11.22
N GLU A 19 16.21 -0.03 11.17
CA GLU A 19 15.75 0.97 10.19
C GLU A 19 16.00 0.53 8.74
N ASN A 20 16.85 -0.48 8.52
CA ASN A 20 17.13 -1.09 7.22
C ASN A 20 16.33 -2.37 6.95
N CYS A 21 15.38 -2.74 7.81
CA CYS A 21 14.58 -3.94 7.62
C CYS A 21 13.67 -3.81 6.39
N VAL A 22 14.02 -4.51 5.31
CA VAL A 22 13.28 -4.55 4.04
C VAL A 22 11.95 -5.33 4.15
N ARG A 23 11.75 -6.06 5.26
CA ARG A 23 10.59 -6.92 5.46
C ARG A 23 9.44 -6.15 6.12
N PRO A 24 8.28 -5.98 5.46
CA PRO A 24 7.15 -5.29 6.07
C PRO A 24 6.51 -6.15 7.17
N PHE A 25 6.01 -5.47 8.19
CA PHE A 25 5.20 -6.06 9.25
C PHE A 25 4.11 -5.07 9.69
N VAL A 26 3.04 -5.58 10.30
CA VAL A 26 2.00 -4.75 10.92
C VAL A 26 1.48 -5.42 12.18
N TRP A 27 1.14 -4.62 13.18
CA TRP A 27 0.63 -5.06 14.47
C TRP A 27 -0.82 -4.61 14.65
N SER A 28 -1.71 -5.55 14.92
CA SER A 28 -3.12 -5.32 15.23
C SER A 28 -3.35 -4.92 16.69
N SER A 29 -4.47 -4.25 16.97
CA SER A 29 -4.94 -3.99 18.34
C SER A 29 -5.30 -5.26 19.13
N HIS A 30 -5.57 -6.38 18.43
CA HIS A 30 -5.84 -7.69 19.00
C HIS A 30 -4.56 -8.53 19.27
N ASN A 31 -3.38 -7.90 19.34
CA ASN A 31 -2.10 -8.58 19.59
C ASN A 31 -1.70 -9.62 18.52
N LEU A 32 -2.10 -9.39 17.27
CA LEU A 32 -1.62 -10.18 16.13
C LEU A 32 -0.50 -9.42 15.43
N LEU A 33 0.62 -10.10 15.20
CA LEU A 33 1.74 -9.60 14.41
C LEU A 33 1.72 -10.28 13.05
N PHE A 34 1.54 -9.50 11.99
CA PHE A 34 1.57 -9.95 10.60
C PHE A 34 2.95 -9.67 10.00
N LEU A 35 3.51 -10.68 9.33
CA LEU A 35 4.88 -10.68 8.83
C LEU A 35 4.91 -11.28 7.41
N SER A 36 5.40 -10.54 6.42
CA SER A 36 5.61 -11.10 5.07
C SER A 36 6.68 -12.17 5.12
N ASP A 37 6.55 -13.33 4.49
CA ASP A 37 7.70 -14.23 4.31
C ASP A 37 8.82 -13.53 3.50
N PRO A 38 10.12 -13.76 3.80
CA PRO A 38 11.21 -13.08 3.10
C PRO A 38 11.51 -13.61 1.70
N LEU A 39 11.04 -14.81 1.35
CA LEU A 39 11.42 -15.51 0.12
C LEU A 39 10.23 -15.90 -0.75
N SER A 40 9.03 -15.92 -0.19
CA SER A 40 7.83 -16.40 -0.84
C SER A 40 6.66 -15.42 -0.65
N PRO A 41 5.64 -15.45 -1.52
CA PRO A 41 4.44 -14.62 -1.40
C PRO A 41 3.49 -15.15 -0.31
N ALA A 42 3.99 -15.31 0.92
CA ALA A 42 3.24 -15.79 2.08
C ALA A 42 3.23 -14.75 3.18
N ILE A 43 2.20 -14.77 4.04
CA ILE A 43 2.10 -13.89 5.21
C ILE A 43 1.87 -14.77 6.44
N HIS A 44 2.77 -14.64 7.40
CA HIS A 44 2.70 -15.32 8.67
C HIS A 44 2.10 -14.41 9.73
N VAL A 45 1.26 -14.99 10.59
CA VAL A 45 0.62 -14.31 11.70
C VAL A 45 1.06 -14.97 12.98
N LYS A 46 1.44 -14.16 13.97
CA LYS A 46 1.82 -14.61 15.30
C LYS A 46 0.93 -13.93 16.34
N HIS A 47 0.32 -14.74 17.20
CA HIS A 47 -0.41 -14.23 18.35
C HIS A 47 0.58 -13.91 19.48
N LEU A 48 0.58 -12.67 19.95
CA LEU A 48 1.38 -12.26 21.10
C LEU A 48 0.55 -12.48 22.37
N PRO A 49 0.97 -13.36 23.29
CA PRO A 49 0.25 -13.54 24.53
C PRO A 49 0.29 -12.22 25.34
N PRO A 50 -0.81 -11.84 26.00
CA PRO A 50 -0.78 -10.71 26.93
C PRO A 50 0.25 -11.00 28.03
N ALA A 51 0.98 -9.98 28.46
CA ALA A 51 1.99 -10.13 29.52
C ALA A 51 1.35 -10.79 30.75
N ALA A 52 2.00 -11.83 31.30
CA ALA A 52 1.53 -12.50 32.50
C ALA A 52 1.46 -11.46 33.64
N GLU A 53 0.26 -11.18 34.13
CA GLU A 53 0.05 -10.30 35.28
C GLU A 53 0.86 -10.86 36.48
N ALA A 54 1.88 -10.14 36.93
CA ALA A 54 2.76 -10.54 38.03
C ALA A 54 2.06 -10.59 39.41
N SER A 55 0.72 -10.47 39.49
CA SER A 55 0.01 -10.23 40.75
C SER A 55 -1.28 -11.03 40.97
N ARG A 56 -1.52 -12.14 40.26
CA ARG A 56 -2.63 -13.05 40.62
C ARG A 56 -2.12 -14.33 41.26
N ALA A 57 -2.60 -14.56 42.49
CA ALA A 57 -2.36 -15.75 43.29
C ALA A 57 -2.58 -17.05 42.48
N PRO A 58 -1.87 -18.15 42.79
CA PRO A 58 -1.65 -19.29 41.89
C PRO A 58 -2.86 -20.22 41.67
N ASN A 59 -4.10 -19.76 41.90
CA ASN A 59 -5.29 -20.62 41.96
C ASN A 59 -6.40 -20.32 40.94
N VAL A 60 -6.11 -19.54 39.89
CA VAL A 60 -7.01 -19.52 38.72
C VAL A 60 -6.33 -20.31 37.62
N ILE A 61 -6.82 -21.53 37.38
CA ILE A 61 -6.57 -22.27 36.14
C ILE A 61 -7.21 -21.41 35.04
N SER A 62 -6.45 -20.47 34.51
CA SER A 62 -6.84 -19.72 33.32
C SER A 62 -7.02 -20.76 32.23
N GLN A 63 -8.24 -20.83 31.70
CA GLN A 63 -8.54 -21.60 30.51
C GLN A 63 -7.50 -21.23 29.46
N THR A 64 -6.57 -22.14 29.19
CA THR A 64 -5.59 -22.01 28.11
C THR A 64 -6.42 -21.96 26.83
N HIS A 65 -6.71 -20.74 26.38
CA HIS A 65 -7.37 -20.51 25.11
C HIS A 65 -6.47 -21.15 24.04
N SER A 66 -6.99 -22.19 23.39
CA SER A 66 -6.27 -23.00 22.41
C SER A 66 -6.31 -22.31 21.04
N TYR A 67 -5.86 -21.06 20.95
CA TYR A 67 -5.62 -20.44 19.64
C TYR A 67 -4.24 -20.87 19.13
N PRO A 68 -4.07 -21.05 17.81
CA PRO A 68 -2.75 -21.26 17.24
C PRO A 68 -1.89 -20.03 17.51
N LEU A 69 -0.77 -20.22 18.21
CA LEU A 69 0.20 -19.13 18.46
C LEU A 69 0.79 -18.58 17.16
N ARG A 70 0.76 -19.36 16.08
CA ARG A 70 1.19 -18.97 14.73
C ARG A 70 0.29 -19.64 13.70
N PHE A 71 -0.04 -18.90 12.65
CA PHE A 71 -0.72 -19.42 11.47
C PHE A 71 -0.28 -18.66 10.22
N THR A 72 -0.58 -19.18 9.04
CA THR A 72 -0.29 -18.54 7.76
C THR A 72 -1.61 -18.16 7.10
N LEU A 73 -1.69 -16.97 6.53
CA LEU A 73 -2.88 -16.55 5.80
C LEU A 73 -3.09 -17.44 4.56
N PRO A 74 -4.35 -17.74 4.19
CA PRO A 74 -4.60 -18.51 2.98
C PRO A 74 -4.06 -17.76 1.76
N PRO A 75 -3.33 -18.45 0.87
CA PRO A 75 -2.77 -17.83 -0.31
C PRO A 75 -3.90 -17.40 -1.27
N PRO A 76 -3.80 -16.21 -1.89
CA PRO A 76 -4.72 -15.75 -2.92
C PRO A 76 -4.73 -16.69 -4.14
N GLY A 77 -5.86 -16.80 -4.82
CA GLY A 77 -6.02 -17.61 -6.04
C GLY A 77 -4.90 -17.38 -7.07
N PRO A 78 -4.59 -16.12 -7.46
CA PRO A 78 -3.50 -15.85 -8.40
C PRO A 78 -2.13 -16.35 -7.95
N ILE A 79 -1.84 -16.30 -6.64
CA ILE A 79 -0.58 -16.82 -6.07
C ILE A 79 -0.59 -18.36 -6.05
N LEU A 80 -1.73 -18.99 -5.79
CA LEU A 80 -1.86 -20.45 -5.87
C LEU A 80 -1.62 -20.97 -7.29
N GLU A 81 -2.12 -20.25 -8.29
CA GLU A 81 -1.96 -20.59 -9.70
C GLU A 81 -0.53 -20.36 -10.19
N MET A 82 0.10 -19.26 -9.79
CA MET A 82 1.42 -18.83 -10.29
C MET A 82 2.33 -18.29 -9.18
N ALA A 83 2.65 -19.12 -8.17
CA ALA A 83 3.47 -18.69 -7.03
C ALA A 83 4.84 -18.11 -7.41
N HIS A 84 5.45 -18.60 -8.49
CA HIS A 84 6.75 -18.13 -8.98
C HIS A 84 6.70 -16.78 -9.72
N ALA A 85 5.51 -16.26 -10.02
CA ALA A 85 5.34 -14.97 -10.67
C ALA A 85 5.37 -13.79 -9.68
N TYR A 86 5.18 -14.05 -8.39
CA TYR A 86 5.08 -13.04 -7.35
C TYR A 86 6.18 -13.19 -6.29
N GLY A 87 6.73 -12.06 -5.87
CA GLY A 87 7.73 -11.98 -4.81
C GLY A 87 7.11 -11.89 -3.41
N PRO A 88 7.94 -11.78 -2.36
CA PRO A 88 7.48 -11.53 -1.00
C PRO A 88 6.74 -10.19 -0.91
N ALA A 89 5.77 -10.07 0.01
CA ALA A 89 5.04 -8.81 0.16
C ALA A 89 5.99 -7.68 0.58
N THR A 90 5.85 -6.52 -0.07
CA THR A 90 6.66 -5.31 0.24
C THR A 90 5.88 -4.30 1.06
N THR A 91 4.55 -4.42 1.09
CA THR A 91 3.67 -3.50 1.83
C THR A 91 2.61 -4.30 2.56
N LEU A 92 2.41 -4.00 3.85
CA LEU A 92 1.34 -4.55 4.69
C LEU A 92 0.64 -3.41 5.42
N SER A 93 -0.69 -3.48 5.53
CA SER A 93 -1.47 -2.48 6.27
C SER A 93 -2.77 -3.07 6.80
N ILE A 94 -3.03 -2.92 8.09
CA ILE A 94 -4.24 -3.43 8.74
C ILE A 94 -5.26 -2.30 8.95
N SER A 95 -6.54 -2.60 8.79
CA SER A 95 -7.60 -1.62 9.00
C SER A 95 -7.71 -1.21 10.47
N PRO A 96 -8.23 -0.01 10.78
CA PRO A 96 -8.23 0.51 12.16
C PRO A 96 -9.10 -0.30 13.13
N GLN A 97 -9.99 -1.14 12.61
CA GLN A 97 -10.83 -2.05 13.40
C GLN A 97 -10.34 -3.51 13.33
N ASP A 98 -9.15 -3.75 12.79
CA ASP A 98 -8.54 -5.07 12.58
C ASP A 98 -9.41 -6.06 11.79
N LYS A 99 -10.31 -5.55 10.96
CA LYS A 99 -11.23 -6.38 10.16
C LYS A 99 -10.61 -6.84 8.85
N TYR A 100 -9.70 -6.04 8.31
CA TYR A 100 -9.10 -6.26 7.01
C TYR A 100 -7.59 -6.06 7.06
N LEU A 101 -6.87 -6.84 6.28
CA LEU A 101 -5.44 -6.71 6.05
C LEU A 101 -5.22 -6.56 4.54
N PHE A 102 -4.54 -5.50 4.16
CA PHE A 102 -4.02 -5.32 2.81
C PHE A 102 -2.57 -5.78 2.73
N ALA A 103 -2.20 -6.45 1.64
CA ALA A 103 -0.82 -6.72 1.27
C ALA A 103 -0.58 -6.51 -0.22
N PHE A 104 0.61 -6.06 -0.57
CA PHE A 104 1.07 -5.97 -1.96
C PHE A 104 2.27 -6.89 -2.20
N PHE A 105 2.16 -7.74 -3.23
CA PHE A 105 3.21 -8.62 -3.72
C PHE A 105 3.71 -8.08 -5.07
N PRO A 106 4.98 -7.65 -5.17
CA PRO A 106 5.57 -7.26 -6.44
C PRO A 106 5.76 -8.49 -7.34
N PRO A 107 6.01 -8.28 -8.64
CA PRO A 107 6.47 -9.38 -9.50
C PRO A 107 7.77 -9.98 -8.97
N ALA A 108 7.91 -11.30 -9.06
CA ALA A 108 9.09 -12.02 -8.57
C ALA A 108 10.37 -11.62 -9.31
N GLN A 109 10.25 -11.21 -10.58
CA GLN A 109 11.35 -10.72 -11.39
C GLN A 109 10.94 -9.46 -12.15
N PRO A 110 11.84 -8.46 -12.28
CA PRO A 110 11.53 -7.16 -12.86
C PRO A 110 11.23 -7.20 -14.37
N ASN A 111 11.55 -8.30 -15.05
CA ASN A 111 11.36 -8.50 -16.49
C ASN A 111 10.14 -9.36 -16.84
N VAL A 112 9.35 -9.76 -15.85
CA VAL A 112 8.12 -10.53 -16.06
C VAL A 112 6.99 -9.54 -16.33
N SER A 113 6.23 -9.77 -17.41
CA SER A 113 5.09 -8.92 -17.79
C SER A 113 3.92 -8.99 -16.80
N THR A 114 3.88 -10.02 -15.96
CA THR A 114 2.98 -10.10 -14.81
C THR A 114 3.31 -8.95 -13.87
N GLY A 115 2.39 -8.01 -13.69
CA GLY A 115 2.59 -6.90 -12.76
C GLY A 115 2.43 -7.32 -11.30
N GLY A 116 2.30 -6.33 -10.41
CA GLY A 116 2.10 -6.58 -8.98
C GLY A 116 0.69 -7.07 -8.64
N LEU A 117 0.53 -7.63 -7.45
CA LEU A 117 -0.74 -8.10 -6.91
C LEU A 117 -1.02 -7.48 -5.54
N GLY A 118 -2.08 -6.69 -5.43
CA GLY A 118 -2.62 -6.27 -4.14
C GLY A 118 -3.73 -7.21 -3.69
N CYS A 119 -3.71 -7.65 -2.45
CA CYS A 119 -4.69 -8.58 -1.90
C CYS A 119 -5.24 -8.04 -0.59
N ILE A 120 -6.52 -8.30 -0.34
CA ILE A 120 -7.16 -8.02 0.92
C ILE A 120 -7.69 -9.31 1.56
N TRP A 121 -7.36 -9.50 2.84
CA TRP A 121 -7.97 -10.53 3.68
C TRP A 121 -8.94 -9.86 4.63
N GLY A 122 -10.01 -10.58 4.96
CA GLY A 122 -10.95 -10.20 6.00
C GLY A 122 -11.00 -11.27 7.08
N VAL A 123 -11.11 -10.83 8.34
CA VAL A 123 -11.41 -11.71 9.46
C VAL A 123 -12.81 -12.32 9.30
N GLU A 124 -12.96 -13.59 9.65
CA GLU A 124 -14.25 -14.30 9.59
C GLU A 124 -14.83 -14.51 10.99
N GLU A 125 -15.14 -15.74 11.37
CA GLU A 125 -15.80 -16.06 12.64
C GLU A 125 -14.90 -15.86 13.86
N SER A 126 -13.58 -15.97 13.67
CA SER A 126 -12.57 -15.90 14.73
C SER A 126 -11.33 -15.12 14.29
N LEU A 127 -10.59 -14.56 15.25
CA LEU A 127 -9.40 -13.71 15.00
C LEU A 127 -8.26 -14.45 14.29
N ASP A 128 -8.23 -15.78 14.36
CA ASP A 128 -7.29 -16.66 13.67
C ASP A 128 -7.81 -17.18 12.32
N THR A 129 -9.08 -16.92 11.98
CA THR A 129 -9.68 -17.32 10.71
C THR A 129 -9.79 -16.12 9.79
N TRP A 130 -8.95 -16.10 8.75
CA TRP A 130 -8.91 -15.06 7.74
C TRP A 130 -9.16 -15.67 6.37
N ALA A 131 -9.87 -14.94 5.51
CA ALA A 131 -10.11 -15.34 4.14
C ALA A 131 -9.77 -14.21 3.17
N VAL A 132 -9.25 -14.59 1.99
CA VAL A 132 -9.05 -13.66 0.88
C VAL A 132 -10.41 -13.15 0.44
N LYS A 133 -10.58 -11.82 0.42
CA LYS A 133 -11.83 -11.18 0.00
C LYS A 133 -11.74 -10.65 -1.42
N GLU A 134 -10.62 -10.06 -1.79
CA GLU A 134 -10.43 -9.49 -3.13
C GLU A 134 -8.94 -9.36 -3.49
N CYS A 135 -8.64 -9.31 -4.78
CA CYS A 135 -7.30 -9.07 -5.31
C CYS A 135 -7.36 -8.14 -6.52
N TRP A 136 -6.38 -7.25 -6.64
CA TRP A 136 -6.21 -6.32 -7.76
C TRP A 136 -4.84 -6.49 -8.39
N HIS A 137 -4.82 -6.50 -9.72
CA HIS A 137 -3.58 -6.49 -10.48
C HIS A 137 -3.14 -5.05 -10.69
N TYR A 138 -1.87 -4.80 -10.42
CA TYR A 138 -1.20 -3.54 -10.73
C TYR A 138 -0.33 -3.77 -11.96
N SER A 139 -0.05 -2.72 -12.73
CA SER A 139 0.95 -2.81 -13.80
C SER A 139 2.32 -3.15 -13.20
N ALA A 140 3.25 -3.68 -14.01
CA ALA A 140 4.63 -3.94 -13.57
C ALA A 140 5.34 -2.68 -13.04
N GLU A 141 4.80 -1.52 -13.41
CA GLU A 141 5.33 -0.21 -13.09
C GLU A 141 4.65 0.46 -11.90
N ALA A 142 3.45 -0.01 -11.52
CA ALA A 142 2.62 0.53 -10.45
C ALA A 142 2.86 -0.23 -9.14
N GLY A 143 4.12 -0.30 -8.69
CA GLY A 143 4.44 -0.85 -7.37
C GLY A 143 3.77 -0.04 -6.25
N VAL A 144 3.21 -0.68 -5.23
CA VAL A 144 2.57 0.05 -4.12
C VAL A 144 3.62 0.66 -3.21
N VAL A 145 3.59 1.98 -3.06
CA VAL A 145 4.56 2.78 -2.30
C VAL A 145 4.03 3.15 -0.91
N ALA A 146 2.74 3.47 -0.80
CA ALA A 146 2.12 3.80 0.48
C ALA A 146 0.67 3.36 0.54
N VAL A 147 0.21 3.01 1.75
CA VAL A 147 -1.18 2.61 2.01
C VAL A 147 -1.67 3.29 3.28
N ARG A 148 -2.88 3.84 3.26
CA ARG A 148 -3.51 4.47 4.44
C ARG A 148 -4.98 4.09 4.51
N TRP A 149 -5.37 3.44 5.60
CA TRP A 149 -6.76 3.23 5.91
C TRP A 149 -7.43 4.53 6.38
N LEU A 150 -8.69 4.68 6.00
CA LEU A 150 -9.55 5.78 6.42
C LEU A 150 -10.52 5.30 7.51
N GLY A 151 -11.13 6.26 8.23
CA GLY A 151 -12.13 5.93 9.26
C GLY A 151 -11.53 5.43 10.58
N GLU A 152 -10.36 5.94 10.96
CA GLU A 152 -9.78 5.69 12.29
C GLU A 152 -10.72 6.13 13.42
N GLU A 153 -10.69 5.41 14.56
CA GLU A 153 -11.48 5.80 15.72
C GLU A 153 -10.94 7.12 16.29
N ARG A 154 -11.87 8.04 16.60
CA ARG A 154 -11.52 9.33 17.19
C ARG A 154 -10.88 9.12 18.57
N GLU A 155 -9.64 9.57 18.70
CA GLU A 155 -8.91 9.57 19.96
C GLU A 155 -9.59 10.42 21.03
N TRP A 156 -9.48 9.96 22.27
CA TRP A 156 -9.92 10.69 23.45
C TRP A 156 -8.85 11.66 23.92
N HIS A 157 -9.27 12.88 24.27
CA HIS A 157 -8.42 13.85 24.94
C HIS A 157 -9.13 14.43 26.16
N ALA A 158 -8.34 14.85 27.14
CA ALA A 158 -8.83 15.62 28.26
C ALA A 158 -8.92 17.09 27.84
N GLN A 159 -10.13 17.65 27.82
CA GLN A 159 -10.33 19.06 27.62
C GLN A 159 -9.84 19.83 28.85
N VAL A 160 -8.86 20.71 28.66
CA VAL A 160 -8.32 21.54 29.73
C VAL A 160 -9.35 22.62 30.08
N GLY A 161 -9.78 22.63 31.34
CA GLY A 161 -10.76 23.56 31.87
C GLY A 161 -10.88 23.42 33.40
N PRO A 162 -11.79 24.18 34.06
CA PRO A 162 -11.98 24.10 35.51
C PRO A 162 -12.48 22.72 35.99
N THR A 163 -13.04 21.92 35.08
CA THR A 163 -13.35 20.49 35.29
C THR A 163 -12.73 19.69 34.16
N LEU A 164 -12.00 18.62 34.48
CA LEU A 164 -11.48 17.69 33.47
C LEU A 164 -12.65 16.98 32.79
N ARG A 165 -12.83 17.22 31.48
CA ARG A 165 -13.87 16.55 30.67
C ARG A 165 -13.21 15.74 29.58
N ALA A 166 -13.61 14.48 29.43
CA ALA A 166 -13.20 13.68 28.30
C ALA A 166 -13.98 14.13 27.05
N ALA A 167 -13.26 14.46 26.00
CA ALA A 167 -13.81 14.78 24.69
C ALA A 167 -13.09 13.93 23.62
N ARG A 168 -13.72 13.75 22.46
CA ARG A 168 -13.08 13.10 21.31
C ARG A 168 -12.59 14.16 20.34
N TYR A 169 -11.45 13.92 19.69
CA TYR A 169 -11.04 14.75 18.56
C TYR A 169 -12.07 14.68 17.41
N PRO A 170 -12.11 15.67 16.50
CA PRO A 170 -12.86 15.56 15.26
C PRO A 170 -12.44 14.33 14.44
N HIS A 171 -13.24 13.94 13.46
CA HIS A 171 -12.82 12.87 12.53
C HIS A 171 -11.55 13.26 11.79
N LEU A 172 -10.69 12.28 11.54
CA LEU A 172 -9.48 12.47 10.74
C LEU A 172 -9.77 12.07 9.29
N GLY A 173 -9.48 12.98 8.36
CA GLY A 173 -9.71 12.83 6.93
C GLY A 173 -11.18 12.91 6.50
N PRO A 174 -11.44 12.56 5.22
CA PRO A 174 -12.75 12.66 4.60
C PRO A 174 -13.81 11.86 5.36
N LYS A 175 -15.03 12.40 5.38
CA LYS A 175 -16.14 11.74 6.07
C LYS A 175 -16.56 10.49 5.31
N LEU A 176 -16.41 9.35 5.97
CA LEU A 176 -16.97 8.08 5.52
C LEU A 176 -18.31 7.83 6.19
N HIS A 177 -19.18 7.08 5.50
CA HIS A 177 -20.32 6.48 6.15
C HIS A 177 -19.89 5.53 7.29
N TYR A 178 -20.71 5.45 8.34
CA TYR A 178 -20.40 4.68 9.53
C TYR A 178 -20.27 3.18 9.19
N ASN A 179 -19.19 2.53 9.64
CA ASN A 179 -18.82 1.14 9.33
C ASN A 179 -18.29 0.84 7.92
N HIS A 180 -17.93 1.85 7.12
CA HIS A 180 -17.35 1.62 5.80
C HIS A 180 -15.85 1.46 5.89
N SER A 181 -15.34 0.37 5.31
CA SER A 181 -13.91 0.21 5.11
C SER A 181 -13.51 0.91 3.83
N ALA A 182 -12.59 1.85 3.95
CA ALA A 182 -11.95 2.48 2.81
C ALA A 182 -10.47 2.66 3.09
N PHE A 183 -9.66 2.58 2.03
CA PHE A 183 -8.23 2.80 2.11
C PHE A 183 -7.70 3.36 0.80
N LEU A 184 -6.58 4.04 0.93
CA LEU A 184 -5.87 4.71 -0.14
C LEU A 184 -4.58 3.95 -0.42
N VAL A 185 -4.22 3.85 -1.69
CA VAL A 185 -2.99 3.25 -2.18
C VAL A 185 -2.31 4.21 -3.14
N VAL A 186 -1.08 4.58 -2.84
CA VAL A 186 -0.23 5.37 -3.77
C VAL A 186 0.74 4.40 -4.44
N THR A 187 0.83 4.48 -5.76
CA THR A 187 1.67 3.62 -6.59
C THR A 187 2.88 4.36 -7.17
N ALA A 188 3.86 3.58 -7.64
CA ALA A 188 5.13 4.07 -8.18
C ALA A 188 5.01 4.80 -9.51
N ASP A 189 3.88 4.66 -10.21
CA ASP A 189 3.53 5.41 -11.42
C ASP A 189 2.72 6.70 -11.11
N HIS A 190 2.79 7.16 -9.86
CA HIS A 190 2.11 8.37 -9.37
C HIS A 190 0.59 8.31 -9.49
N SER A 191 -0.01 7.13 -9.38
CA SER A 191 -1.45 6.99 -9.24
C SER A 191 -1.86 6.92 -7.76
N LEU A 192 -3.02 7.48 -7.44
CA LEU A 192 -3.71 7.27 -6.18
C LEU A 192 -4.97 6.45 -6.45
N HIS A 193 -5.06 5.31 -5.78
CA HIS A 193 -6.23 4.46 -5.79
C HIS A 193 -6.99 4.58 -4.46
N LEU A 194 -8.30 4.80 -4.54
CA LEU A 194 -9.21 4.74 -3.42
C LEU A 194 -10.05 3.47 -3.54
N TYR A 195 -9.91 2.59 -2.56
CA TYR A 195 -10.71 1.38 -2.40
C TYR A 195 -11.74 1.61 -1.31
N PHE A 196 -13.03 1.37 -1.59
CA PHE A 196 -14.10 1.60 -0.61
C PHE A 196 -15.29 0.65 -0.80
N GLN A 197 -15.99 0.38 0.30
CA GLN A 197 -17.24 -0.39 0.29
C GLN A 197 -18.45 0.55 0.10
N THR A 198 -19.39 0.17 -0.79
CA THR A 198 -20.65 0.91 -1.02
C THR A 198 -21.72 0.49 -0.01
N TYR A 199 -22.63 1.41 0.35
CA TYR A 199 -23.82 1.08 1.12
C TYR A 199 -25.12 1.55 0.45
N PRO A 200 -26.21 0.74 0.51
CA PRO A 200 -26.21 -0.64 0.96
C PRO A 200 -25.31 -1.48 0.07
N SER A 201 -24.63 -2.48 0.65
CA SER A 201 -23.92 -3.48 -0.15
C SER A 201 -24.96 -4.11 -1.05
N ALA A 202 -25.03 -3.67 -2.31
CA ALA A 202 -25.88 -4.25 -3.31
C ALA A 202 -25.29 -5.63 -3.59
N LEU A 203 -25.63 -6.59 -2.72
CA LEU A 203 -25.73 -7.98 -3.10
C LEU A 203 -26.82 -7.99 -4.17
N ASP A 204 -26.41 -7.69 -5.39
CA ASP A 204 -27.23 -7.91 -6.56
C ASP A 204 -27.39 -9.42 -6.65
N THR A 205 -28.44 -9.91 -6.01
CA THR A 205 -28.84 -11.33 -5.96
C THR A 205 -29.12 -11.92 -7.35
N SER A 206 -29.01 -11.10 -8.41
CA SER A 206 -29.08 -11.53 -9.80
C SER A 206 -27.72 -11.94 -10.39
N GLN A 207 -26.59 -11.60 -9.75
CA GLN A 207 -25.27 -12.05 -10.21
C GLN A 207 -24.92 -13.44 -9.67
N PRO A 208 -24.47 -14.38 -10.52
CA PRO A 208 -24.11 -15.72 -10.10
C PRO A 208 -22.85 -15.69 -9.23
N SER A 209 -23.04 -15.79 -7.91
CA SER A 209 -22.22 -16.38 -6.82
C SER A 209 -20.69 -16.54 -6.94
N GLY A 210 -19.99 -15.79 -7.79
CA GLY A 210 -18.55 -15.95 -8.02
C GLY A 210 -17.78 -14.65 -8.31
N LEU A 211 -18.47 -13.51 -8.48
CA LEU A 211 -17.85 -12.22 -8.80
C LEU A 211 -18.41 -11.07 -7.94
N HIS A 212 -18.64 -11.32 -6.65
CA HIS A 212 -19.00 -10.22 -5.75
C HIS A 212 -17.75 -9.38 -5.46
N GLN A 213 -17.59 -8.29 -6.20
CA GLN A 213 -16.60 -7.26 -5.90
C GLN A 213 -16.99 -6.59 -4.57
N LEU A 214 -16.12 -6.71 -3.57
CA LEU A 214 -16.39 -6.21 -2.22
C LEU A 214 -16.05 -4.71 -2.11
N PHE A 215 -14.97 -4.29 -2.77
CA PHE A 215 -14.53 -2.90 -2.81
C PHE A 215 -14.63 -2.33 -4.21
N ASN A 216 -15.26 -1.17 -4.33
CA ASN A 216 -15.10 -0.33 -5.50
C ASN A 216 -13.72 0.31 -5.51
N THR A 217 -13.27 0.68 -6.71
CA THR A 217 -12.00 1.37 -6.91
C THR A 217 -12.23 2.67 -7.68
N LEU A 218 -11.63 3.76 -7.21
CA LEU A 218 -11.42 4.99 -7.98
C LEU A 218 -9.91 5.21 -8.11
N SER A 219 -9.47 5.78 -9.23
CA SER A 219 -8.04 6.00 -9.50
C SER A 219 -7.85 7.35 -10.14
N VAL A 220 -6.88 8.13 -9.66
CA VAL A 220 -6.50 9.44 -10.21
C VAL A 220 -4.99 9.52 -10.38
N SER A 221 -4.54 10.36 -11.31
CA SER A 221 -3.13 10.70 -11.45
C SER A 221 -2.76 11.80 -10.47
N LEU A 222 -1.63 11.67 -9.78
CA LEU A 222 -1.08 12.69 -8.90
C LEU A 222 -0.25 13.72 -9.68
N LEU A 223 0.09 13.45 -10.94
CA LEU A 223 0.92 14.33 -11.78
C LEU A 223 0.11 15.41 -12.52
N SER A 224 -1.22 15.26 -12.57
CA SER A 224 -2.10 16.19 -13.28
C SER A 224 -3.44 16.30 -12.56
N PRO A 225 -4.06 17.50 -12.53
CA PRO A 225 -5.42 17.67 -12.01
C PRO A 225 -6.39 16.77 -12.78
N THR A 226 -6.91 15.75 -12.11
CA THR A 226 -7.84 14.76 -12.69
C THR A 226 -8.96 14.47 -11.70
N ALA A 227 -10.13 14.08 -12.21
CA ALA A 227 -11.26 13.65 -11.40
C ALA A 227 -11.64 12.22 -11.79
N ALA A 228 -11.85 11.36 -10.80
CA ALA A 228 -12.38 10.02 -11.00
C ALA A 228 -13.85 10.00 -10.60
N VAL A 229 -14.69 9.42 -11.46
CA VAL A 229 -16.10 9.15 -11.17
C VAL A 229 -16.32 7.65 -11.30
N GLN A 230 -17.14 7.07 -10.42
CA GLN A 230 -17.44 5.65 -10.46
C GLN A 230 -17.98 5.25 -11.85
N GLY A 231 -17.35 4.25 -12.47
CA GLY A 231 -17.71 3.79 -13.81
C GLY A 231 -17.06 4.55 -14.98
N HIS A 232 -16.21 5.54 -14.73
CA HIS A 232 -15.32 6.17 -15.73
C HIS A 232 -13.88 6.15 -15.21
N GLN A 233 -13.08 5.23 -15.74
CA GLN A 233 -11.64 5.19 -15.49
C GLN A 233 -10.92 5.65 -16.76
N GLU A 234 -10.55 6.93 -16.81
CA GLU A 234 -9.67 7.42 -17.88
C GLU A 234 -8.24 6.98 -17.56
N HIS A 235 -7.79 5.91 -18.21
CA HIS A 235 -6.38 5.54 -18.19
C HIS A 235 -5.62 6.49 -19.11
N LEU A 236 -5.17 7.62 -18.57
CA LEU A 236 -4.23 8.48 -19.28
C LEU A 236 -2.82 7.94 -19.02
N PRO A 237 -2.12 7.39 -20.03
CA PRO A 237 -0.71 7.06 -19.87
C PRO A 237 0.06 8.39 -19.68
N VAL A 238 0.59 8.60 -18.49
CA VAL A 238 1.46 9.75 -18.22
C VAL A 238 2.81 9.46 -18.86
N HIS A 239 2.96 9.87 -20.11
CA HIS A 239 4.25 9.89 -20.78
C HIS A 239 4.96 11.20 -20.45
N ASP A 240 5.82 11.18 -19.43
CA ASP A 240 6.81 12.24 -19.26
C ASP A 240 7.95 12.04 -20.27
N ALA A 241 7.66 12.40 -21.52
CA ALA A 241 8.53 12.12 -22.67
C ALA A 241 9.68 13.13 -22.83
N THR A 242 9.92 14.00 -21.85
CA THR A 242 10.76 15.18 -22.07
C THR A 242 12.27 14.90 -22.03
N LEU A 243 12.72 13.79 -21.40
CA LEU A 243 14.15 13.57 -21.12
C LEU A 243 14.68 12.13 -21.37
N GLY A 244 13.93 11.28 -22.08
CA GLY A 244 14.36 9.90 -22.39
C GLY A 244 14.46 8.99 -21.16
N GLY A 245 13.83 9.41 -20.05
CA GLY A 245 13.79 8.75 -18.77
C GLY A 245 12.36 8.51 -18.31
N LYS A 246 12.21 7.69 -17.29
CA LYS A 246 10.94 7.49 -16.59
C LYS A 246 11.07 7.98 -15.16
N ARG A 247 10.11 8.81 -14.74
CA ARG A 247 9.99 9.24 -13.36
C ARG A 247 9.13 8.23 -12.60
N ILE A 248 9.59 7.80 -11.43
CA ILE A 248 8.84 6.88 -10.56
C ILE A 248 8.71 7.49 -9.16
N CYS A 249 7.57 7.29 -8.51
CA CYS A 249 7.38 7.58 -7.10
C CYS A 249 8.08 6.50 -6.27
N ILE A 250 9.07 6.90 -5.47
CA ILE A 250 9.86 5.99 -4.63
C ILE A 250 9.41 6.03 -3.16
N LYS A 251 8.79 7.13 -2.73
CA LYS A 251 8.22 7.30 -1.38
C LYS A 251 6.98 8.17 -1.45
N ALA A 252 6.00 7.83 -0.63
CA ALA A 252 4.78 8.62 -0.48
C ALA A 252 4.36 8.69 0.99
N GLY A 253 3.78 9.82 1.38
CA GLY A 253 3.11 10.03 2.66
C GLY A 253 1.66 10.47 2.40
N ILE A 254 0.73 9.97 3.22
CA ILE A 254 -0.70 10.28 3.13
C ILE A 254 -1.10 11.00 4.42
N GLY A 255 -1.28 12.31 4.32
CA GLY A 255 -1.68 13.19 5.41
C GLY A 255 -3.18 13.38 5.46
N LEU A 256 -3.76 13.27 6.65
CA LEU A 256 -5.18 13.47 6.91
C LEU A 256 -5.37 14.65 7.87
N GLY A 257 -6.22 15.62 7.51
CA GLY A 257 -6.60 16.74 8.37
C GLY A 257 -7.77 16.42 9.30
N TYR A 258 -7.93 17.15 10.41
CA TYR A 258 -9.11 17.00 11.26
C TYR A 258 -10.31 17.73 10.67
N ASN A 259 -11.43 17.01 10.50
CA ASN A 259 -12.67 17.50 9.90
C ASN A 259 -12.45 18.10 8.51
N ASP A 260 -11.54 17.50 7.76
CA ASP A 260 -11.18 17.89 6.40
C ASP A 260 -11.83 16.95 5.38
N TRP A 261 -12.08 17.45 4.19
CA TRP A 261 -12.62 16.67 3.06
C TRP A 261 -11.54 16.35 2.04
N SER A 262 -10.39 17.02 2.14
CA SER A 262 -9.22 16.71 1.36
C SER A 262 -8.18 15.93 2.15
N ILE A 263 -7.30 15.29 1.41
CA ILE A 263 -6.11 14.62 1.89
C ILE A 263 -4.90 15.23 1.18
N LEU A 264 -3.77 15.26 1.89
CA LEU A 264 -2.51 15.71 1.31
C LEU A 264 -1.65 14.48 1.00
N ILE A 265 -1.26 14.33 -0.25
CA ILE A 265 -0.32 13.32 -0.70
C ILE A 265 1.03 13.98 -0.91
N ALA A 266 2.04 13.53 -0.17
CA ALA A 266 3.42 13.95 -0.36
C ALA A 266 4.18 12.86 -1.09
N THR A 267 4.71 13.13 -2.29
CA THR A 267 5.50 12.17 -3.07
C THR A 267 6.94 12.62 -3.22
N ARG A 268 7.85 11.65 -3.24
CA ARG A 268 9.25 11.84 -3.64
C ARG A 268 9.56 10.88 -4.77
N SER A 269 10.21 11.39 -5.81
CA SER A 269 10.44 10.66 -7.04
C SER A 269 11.90 10.37 -7.31
N SER A 270 12.14 9.42 -8.21
CA SER A 270 13.44 9.15 -8.80
C SER A 270 13.30 9.06 -10.30
N LEU A 271 14.23 9.66 -11.02
CA LEU A 271 14.34 9.51 -12.47
C LEU A 271 15.22 8.31 -12.79
N ILE A 272 14.65 7.33 -13.49
CA ILE A 272 15.34 6.14 -13.97
C ILE A 272 15.45 6.16 -15.49
N PRO A 273 16.58 5.70 -16.07
CA PRO A 273 16.70 5.61 -17.52
C PRO A 273 15.66 4.65 -18.08
N ASN A 274 14.99 5.04 -19.18
CA ASN A 274 13.98 4.20 -19.80
C ASN A 274 14.67 2.99 -20.44
N GLN A 275 14.44 1.79 -19.91
CA GLN A 275 15.01 0.55 -20.48
C GLN A 275 14.26 0.08 -21.74
N HIS A 276 13.28 0.85 -22.22
CA HIS A 276 12.60 0.60 -23.49
C HIS A 276 13.04 1.58 -24.58
N THR A 277 14.10 1.19 -25.27
CA THR A 277 14.16 1.35 -26.73
C THR A 277 14.62 0.02 -27.30
N ASP A 278 13.94 -0.38 -28.37
CA ASP A 278 14.34 -1.47 -29.25
C ASP A 278 15.86 -1.54 -29.40
N ASN A 279 16.40 -2.76 -29.38
CA ASN A 279 17.76 -3.09 -29.78
C ASN A 279 18.06 -2.76 -31.27
N SER A 280 17.32 -1.85 -31.90
CA SER A 280 17.65 -1.26 -33.18
C SER A 280 18.29 0.11 -32.98
N ILE A 281 19.41 0.16 -32.25
CA ILE A 281 20.43 1.15 -32.60
C ILE A 281 20.85 0.75 -34.02
N SER A 282 20.31 1.47 -35.01
CA SER A 282 20.75 1.32 -36.40
C SER A 282 22.26 1.47 -36.39
N MET A 283 23.00 0.48 -36.90
CA MET A 283 24.44 0.56 -37.10
C MET A 283 24.87 1.84 -37.85
N ALA A 284 23.94 2.50 -38.55
CA ALA A 284 24.17 3.80 -39.17
C ALA A 284 24.45 4.93 -38.16
N ALA A 285 23.84 4.90 -36.97
CA ALA A 285 24.09 5.89 -35.92
C ALA A 285 25.45 5.70 -35.22
N VAL A 286 25.91 4.45 -35.09
CA VAL A 286 27.23 4.12 -34.50
C VAL A 286 28.38 4.44 -35.47
N LEU A 287 28.11 4.42 -36.78
CA LEU A 287 29.11 4.76 -37.80
C LEU A 287 29.26 6.28 -38.00
N ASP A 288 28.24 7.07 -37.71
CA ASP A 288 28.31 8.54 -37.76
C ASP A 288 29.13 9.11 -36.58
N GLU A 289 29.19 8.37 -35.47
CA GLU A 289 29.99 8.71 -34.28
C GLU A 289 31.50 8.42 -34.43
N LEU A 290 31.92 7.83 -35.55
CA LEU A 290 33.32 7.56 -35.87
C LEU A 290 33.93 8.60 -36.82
N ILE A 291 33.20 9.67 -37.16
CA ILE A 291 33.73 10.81 -37.90
C ILE A 291 34.08 11.91 -36.88
N PRO A 292 35.36 12.21 -36.64
CA PRO A 292 35.75 13.30 -35.76
C PRO A 292 35.48 14.61 -36.50
N GLU A 293 34.27 15.16 -36.40
CA GLU A 293 34.04 16.57 -36.65
C GLU A 293 34.44 17.38 -35.41
N ASP A 294 35.29 18.36 -35.65
CA ASP A 294 36.14 19.11 -34.72
C ASP A 294 35.33 20.12 -33.86
N ASN A 295 34.30 19.63 -33.14
CA ASN A 295 33.44 20.42 -32.25
C ASN A 295 33.61 19.97 -30.78
N THR A 296 34.82 20.15 -30.25
CA THR A 296 35.22 19.72 -28.89
C THR A 296 34.69 20.60 -27.74
N GLY A 297 33.62 21.38 -27.96
CA GLY A 297 33.05 22.30 -26.96
C GLY A 297 31.66 21.93 -26.40
N GLU A 298 30.79 21.29 -27.19
CA GLU A 298 29.37 21.14 -26.82
C GLU A 298 28.97 19.72 -26.38
N LEU A 299 29.62 18.67 -26.90
CA LEU A 299 29.28 17.27 -26.57
C LEU A 299 29.65 16.86 -25.13
N THR A 300 30.70 17.48 -24.55
CA THR A 300 31.11 17.25 -23.16
C THR A 300 30.16 17.90 -22.14
N ALA A 301 29.48 18.99 -22.50
CA ALA A 301 28.53 19.66 -21.60
C ALA A 301 27.22 18.85 -21.45
N MET A 302 26.74 18.21 -22.53
CA MET A 302 25.52 17.37 -22.46
C MET A 302 25.72 16.07 -21.68
N ASN A 303 26.90 15.45 -21.74
CA ASN A 303 27.16 14.21 -20.99
C ASN A 303 27.32 14.43 -19.47
N TRP A 304 27.85 15.58 -19.03
CA TRP A 304 27.86 15.94 -17.61
C TRP A 304 26.49 16.36 -17.08
N MET A 305 25.66 17.05 -17.87
CA MET A 305 24.26 17.31 -17.49
C MET A 305 23.48 15.99 -17.37
N ARG A 306 23.67 15.03 -18.29
CA ARG A 306 23.01 13.72 -18.26
C ARG A 306 23.40 12.85 -17.04
N GLY A 307 24.61 13.01 -16.51
CA GLY A 307 25.08 12.26 -15.34
C GLY A 307 24.49 12.70 -13.99
N GLY A 308 24.00 13.95 -13.90
CA GLY A 308 23.37 14.50 -12.69
C GLY A 308 21.84 14.46 -12.68
N MET A 309 21.21 13.93 -13.73
CA MET A 309 19.75 13.91 -13.88
C MET A 309 19.09 12.61 -13.40
N TRP A 310 19.87 11.53 -13.29
CA TRP A 310 19.36 10.23 -12.83
C TRP A 310 19.56 10.08 -11.32
N GLY A 311 18.59 9.45 -10.68
CA GLY A 311 18.61 9.22 -9.24
C GLY A 311 17.43 9.86 -8.54
N GLU A 312 17.53 9.96 -7.22
CA GLU A 312 16.46 10.53 -6.40
C GLU A 312 16.38 12.03 -6.60
N GLU A 313 15.17 12.56 -6.70
CA GLU A 313 14.94 14.00 -6.72
C GLU A 313 14.99 14.56 -5.29
N ASP A 314 15.48 15.80 -5.18
CA ASP A 314 15.60 16.53 -3.91
C ASP A 314 14.30 17.27 -3.53
N LEU A 315 13.25 17.11 -4.31
CA LEU A 315 11.96 17.78 -4.09
C LEU A 315 10.93 16.80 -3.53
N ILE A 316 10.05 17.34 -2.69
CA ILE A 316 8.82 16.68 -2.28
C ILE A 316 7.68 17.40 -3.01
N GLU A 317 6.91 16.64 -3.76
CA GLU A 317 5.69 17.13 -4.39
C GLU A 317 4.52 16.95 -3.45
N LEU A 318 3.61 17.92 -3.45
CA LEU A 318 2.40 17.89 -2.64
C LEU A 318 1.20 17.99 -3.57
N CYS A 319 0.30 17.03 -3.45
CA CYS A 319 -0.97 17.01 -4.16
C CYS A 319 -2.11 16.97 -3.13
N GLU A 320 -3.07 17.87 -3.30
CA GLU A 320 -4.32 17.82 -2.56
C GLU A 320 -5.33 16.99 -3.34
N VAL A 321 -5.98 16.05 -2.67
CA VAL A 321 -7.04 15.22 -3.27
C VAL A 321 -8.28 15.37 -2.41
N GLU A 322 -9.37 15.81 -3.01
CA GLU A 322 -10.66 15.88 -2.35
C GLU A 322 -11.46 14.60 -2.62
N ILE A 323 -12.07 14.07 -1.56
CA ILE A 323 -12.84 12.83 -1.61
C ILE A 323 -14.26 13.13 -1.14
N ASP A 324 -15.21 13.06 -2.07
CA ASP A 324 -16.63 13.07 -1.75
C ASP A 324 -17.22 11.68 -2.02
N LEU A 325 -17.48 10.96 -0.92
CA LEU A 325 -18.17 9.67 -0.95
C LEU A 325 -19.61 9.78 -0.43
N LEU A 326 -20.07 10.99 -0.11
CA LEU A 326 -21.38 11.25 0.49
C LEU A 326 -22.37 11.89 -0.49
N SER A 327 -21.89 12.46 -1.60
CA SER A 327 -22.75 12.97 -2.67
C SER A 327 -22.96 11.94 -3.78
N ASP A 328 -24.18 11.91 -4.31
CA ASP A 328 -24.54 11.17 -5.53
C ASP A 328 -24.11 11.91 -6.82
N GLU A 329 -23.35 13.02 -6.70
CA GLU A 329 -22.93 13.85 -7.85
C GLU A 329 -21.43 13.74 -8.13
N PRO A 330 -21.00 13.77 -9.41
CA PRO A 330 -19.60 13.67 -9.78
C PRO A 330 -18.79 14.86 -9.25
N CYS A 331 -17.70 14.56 -8.53
CA CYS A 331 -16.71 15.55 -8.09
C CYS A 331 -16.20 16.38 -9.28
N LYS A 332 -16.27 17.71 -9.16
CA LYS A 332 -15.68 18.67 -10.11
C LYS A 332 -14.67 19.53 -9.35
N PHE A 333 -13.46 19.67 -9.88
CA PHE A 333 -12.44 20.58 -9.33
C PHE A 333 -11.90 21.57 -10.36
N PHE A 334 -11.44 22.71 -9.84
CA PHE A 334 -10.83 23.85 -10.53
C PHE A 334 -9.31 23.81 -10.42
#